data_AF-A0A7K3L1A6-F1
#
_entry.id   AF-A0A7K3L1A6-F1
#
_cell.length_a   1.000
_cell.length_b   1.000
_cell.length_c   1.000
_cell.angle_alpha   90.00
_cell.angle_beta   90.00
_cell.angle_gamma   90.00
#
_symmetry.space_group_name_H-M   'P 1'
#
loop_
_entity.id
_entity.type
_entity.pdbx_description
1 polymer ?
#
loop_
_entity_poly.entity_id
_entity_poly.type
_entity_poly.pdbx_seq_one_letter_code
_entity_poly.pdbx_strand_id
1 'polypeptide(L)'
;MLCYDPRLELEARELLARVVREAESGALPCRVVERNLYDVFLAICEERRILDKIPQQEAKRGTDALLAQLAKVATPEAFVRAMDYQPHQPGDVLLITGVGEVYPFMRVHNVLDNLQHVFHDMPLVVAYPGRFDGQSLRLFSGARAPGLPDGSYYRAFNLV
;
A
#
# COMPACT_ATOMS: atom_id res chain seq x y z
N MET A 1 5.29 -2.68 10.64
CA MET A 1 5.97 -2.10 9.47
C MET A 1 7.19 -2.95 9.15
N LEU A 2 7.28 -3.43 7.92
CA LEU A 2 8.47 -4.07 7.36
C LEU A 2 9.17 -3.01 6.49
N CYS A 3 10.06 -2.23 7.10
CA CYS A 3 10.81 -1.18 6.40
C CYS A 3 12.04 -1.78 5.71
N TYR A 4 12.33 -1.34 4.49
CA TYR A 4 13.51 -1.78 3.74
C TYR A 4 14.12 -0.63 2.92
N ASP A 5 15.39 -0.78 2.52
CA ASP A 5 16.03 0.18 1.62
C ASP A 5 15.33 0.14 0.26
N PRO A 6 14.81 1.27 -0.26
CA PRO A 6 14.08 1.32 -1.53
C PRO A 6 14.85 0.75 -2.73
N ARG A 7 16.19 0.70 -2.66
CA ARG A 7 17.02 0.10 -3.71
C ARG A 7 16.90 -1.42 -3.78
N LEU A 8 16.38 -2.04 -2.72
CA LEU A 8 16.11 -3.47 -2.62
C LEU A 8 14.66 -3.82 -2.99
N GLU A 9 13.96 -2.93 -3.70
CA GLU A 9 12.54 -3.12 -4.05
C GLU A 9 12.29 -4.44 -4.79
N LEU A 10 13.17 -4.83 -5.70
CA LEU A 10 13.02 -6.08 -6.46
C LEU A 10 13.18 -7.29 -5.54
N GLU A 11 14.20 -7.29 -4.69
CA GLU A 11 14.46 -8.34 -3.72
C GLU A 11 13.35 -8.42 -2.67
N ALA A 12 12.82 -7.28 -2.22
CA ALA A 12 11.69 -7.21 -1.32
C ALA A 12 10.43 -7.81 -1.95
N ARG A 13 10.12 -7.49 -3.22
CA ARG A 13 9.01 -8.11 -3.95
C ARG A 13 9.16 -9.61 -4.07
N GLU A 14 10.34 -10.10 -4.42
CA GLU A 14 10.60 -11.54 -4.52
C GLU A 14 10.42 -12.26 -3.17
N LEU A 15 10.91 -11.66 -2.09
CA LEU A 15 10.75 -12.15 -0.73
C LEU A 15 9.26 -12.21 -0.34
N LEU A 16 8.52 -11.12 -0.53
CA LEU A 16 7.11 -11.03 -0.16
C LEU A 16 6.27 -12.01 -0.98
N ALA A 17 6.52 -12.12 -2.28
CA ALA A 17 5.84 -13.09 -3.14
C ALA A 17 6.14 -14.53 -2.70
N ARG A 18 7.35 -14.81 -2.19
CA ARG A 18 7.66 -16.13 -1.61
C ARG A 18 6.87 -16.37 -0.32
N VAL A 19 6.80 -15.39 0.57
CA VAL A 19 6.00 -15.48 1.82
C VAL A 19 4.53 -15.76 1.53
N VAL A 20 3.95 -15.09 0.53
CA VAL A 20 2.57 -15.34 0.09
C VAL A 20 2.40 -16.79 -0.38
N ARG A 21 3.29 -17.29 -1.26
CA ARG A 21 3.25 -18.69 -1.74
C ARG A 21 3.43 -19.72 -0.61
N GLU A 22 4.29 -19.44 0.36
CA GLU A 22 4.48 -20.30 1.53
C GLU A 22 3.22 -20.34 2.42
N ALA A 23 2.52 -19.21 2.57
CA ALA A 23 1.22 -19.18 3.26
C ALA A 23 0.16 -20.00 2.50
N GLU A 24 0.05 -19.80 1.17
CA GLU A 24 -0.92 -20.51 0.33
C GLU A 24 -0.70 -22.03 0.28
N SER A 25 0.56 -22.47 0.34
CA SER A 25 0.91 -23.90 0.39
C SER A 25 0.77 -24.53 1.78
N GLY A 26 0.40 -23.74 2.80
CA GLY A 26 0.27 -24.21 4.18
C GLY A 26 1.60 -24.40 4.92
N ALA A 27 2.70 -23.90 4.37
CA ALA A 27 4.01 -23.93 5.03
C ALA A 27 4.10 -22.93 6.20
N LEU A 28 3.26 -21.88 6.19
CA LEU A 28 3.10 -20.94 7.30
C LEU A 28 1.83 -21.25 8.11
N PRO A 29 1.84 -21.01 9.43
CA PRO A 29 0.68 -21.23 10.29
C PRO A 29 -0.40 -20.13 10.17
N CYS A 30 -0.34 -19.31 9.13
CA CYS A 30 -1.25 -18.18 8.89
C CYS A 30 -1.61 -18.09 7.41
N ARG A 31 -2.74 -17.42 7.13
CA ARG A 31 -3.18 -17.11 5.77
C ARG A 31 -2.83 -15.67 5.45
N VAL A 32 -1.91 -15.47 4.53
CA VAL A 32 -1.52 -14.12 4.10
C VAL A 32 -2.50 -13.64 3.05
N VAL A 33 -3.14 -12.49 3.31
CA VAL A 33 -3.98 -11.81 2.34
C VAL A 33 -3.23 -10.58 1.85
N GLU A 34 -2.69 -10.67 0.64
CA GLU A 34 -1.95 -9.56 0.03
C GLU A 34 -2.90 -8.52 -0.60
N ARG A 35 -2.61 -7.25 -0.36
CA ARG A 35 -3.21 -6.09 -1.02
C ARG A 35 -2.11 -5.15 -1.49
N ASN A 36 -1.80 -5.21 -2.79
CA ASN A 36 -0.93 -4.23 -3.43
C ASN A 36 -1.71 -2.93 -3.66
N LEU A 37 -1.24 -1.80 -3.12
CA LEU A 37 -1.94 -0.52 -3.22
C LEU A 37 -2.04 0.01 -4.66
N TYR A 38 -1.09 -0.30 -5.53
CA TYR A 38 -1.18 0.10 -6.93
C TYR A 38 -2.24 -0.70 -7.69
N ASP A 39 -2.31 -2.01 -7.47
CA ASP A 39 -3.37 -2.83 -8.06
C ASP A 39 -4.76 -2.40 -7.55
N VAL A 40 -4.87 -2.09 -6.26
CA VAL A 40 -6.10 -1.52 -5.67
C VAL A 40 -6.46 -0.19 -6.33
N PHE A 41 -5.47 0.69 -6.56
CA PHE A 41 -5.68 1.94 -7.27
C PHE A 41 -6.23 1.72 -8.69
N LEU A 42 -5.63 0.78 -9.45
CA LEU A 42 -6.08 0.42 -10.78
C LEU A 42 -7.52 -0.10 -10.76
N ALA A 43 -7.86 -0.97 -9.80
CA ALA A 43 -9.21 -1.49 -9.61
C ALA A 43 -10.23 -0.37 -9.34
N ILE A 44 -9.88 0.64 -8.53
CA ILE A 44 -10.74 1.81 -8.29
C ILE A 44 -10.95 2.62 -9.59
N CYS A 45 -9.88 2.82 -10.36
CA CYS A 45 -9.97 3.52 -11.65
C CYS A 45 -10.81 2.75 -12.68
N GLU A 46 -10.73 1.43 -12.67
CA GLU A 46 -11.53 0.55 -13.53
C GLU A 46 -13.02 0.56 -13.12
N GLU A 47 -13.32 0.43 -11.82
CA GLU A 47 -14.69 0.55 -11.27
C GLU A 47 -15.35 1.87 -11.70
N ARG A 48 -14.56 2.94 -11.75
CA ARG A 48 -14.99 4.29 -12.14
C ARG A 48 -14.99 4.51 -13.65
N ARG A 49 -14.57 3.53 -14.45
CA ARG A 49 -14.47 3.58 -15.93
C ARG A 49 -13.63 4.76 -16.43
N ILE A 50 -12.56 5.07 -15.71
CA ILE A 50 -11.63 6.15 -16.05
C ILE A 50 -10.26 5.63 -16.49
N LEU A 51 -9.92 4.38 -16.20
CA LEU A 51 -8.58 3.81 -16.42
C LEU A 51 -8.08 4.04 -17.86
N ASP A 52 -8.86 3.65 -18.87
CA ASP A 52 -8.49 3.80 -20.30
C ASP A 52 -8.37 5.27 -20.75
N LYS A 53 -8.97 6.20 -20.00
CA LYS A 53 -8.97 7.63 -20.33
C LYS A 53 -7.79 8.37 -19.72
N ILE A 54 -7.05 7.75 -18.79
CA ILE A 54 -5.93 8.39 -18.09
C ILE A 54 -4.87 8.92 -19.07
N PRO A 55 -4.38 8.15 -20.06
CA PRO A 55 -3.34 8.64 -20.97
C PRO A 55 -3.80 9.84 -21.80
N GLN A 56 -5.05 9.82 -22.27
CA GLN A 56 -5.63 10.92 -23.04
C GLN A 56 -5.83 12.18 -22.16
N GLN A 57 -6.23 12.00 -20.90
CA GLN A 57 -6.39 13.11 -19.97
C GLN A 57 -5.05 13.73 -19.58
N GLU A 58 -4.02 12.93 -19.37
CA GLU A 58 -2.66 13.42 -19.11
C GLU A 58 -2.16 14.27 -20.29
N ALA A 59 -2.26 13.74 -21.51
CA ALA A 59 -1.82 14.45 -22.72
C ALA A 59 -2.56 15.80 -22.91
N LYS A 60 -3.81 15.89 -22.47
CA LYS A 60 -4.65 17.09 -22.65
C LYS A 60 -4.50 18.11 -21.52
N ARG A 61 -4.33 17.65 -20.27
CA ARG A 61 -4.42 18.50 -19.06
C ARG A 61 -3.08 18.64 -18.33
N GLY A 62 -2.11 17.80 -18.64
CA GLY A 62 -0.84 17.69 -17.92
C GLY A 62 -0.95 16.82 -16.67
N THR A 63 0.22 16.39 -16.18
CA THR A 63 0.37 15.47 -15.05
C THR A 63 -0.21 16.04 -13.75
N ASP A 64 0.04 17.31 -13.41
CA ASP A 64 -0.44 17.90 -12.15
C ASP A 64 -1.97 17.91 -12.05
N ALA A 65 -2.65 18.27 -13.14
CA ALA A 65 -4.11 18.29 -13.20
C ALA A 65 -4.70 16.87 -13.13
N LEU A 66 -4.03 15.90 -13.76
CA LEU A 66 -4.41 14.50 -13.66
C LEU A 66 -4.26 13.98 -12.23
N LEU A 67 -3.13 14.25 -11.56
CA LEU A 67 -2.89 13.86 -10.18
C LEU A 67 -3.98 14.39 -9.24
N ALA A 68 -4.31 15.68 -9.36
CA ALA A 68 -5.38 16.29 -8.57
C ALA A 68 -6.76 15.67 -8.84
N GLN A 69 -7.02 15.19 -10.06
CA GLN A 69 -8.25 14.50 -10.41
C GLN A 69 -8.27 13.08 -9.83
N LEU A 70 -7.18 12.32 -9.98
CA LEU A 70 -7.06 10.95 -9.49
C LEU A 70 -7.17 10.89 -7.97
N ALA A 71 -6.59 11.85 -7.24
CA ALA A 71 -6.71 11.97 -5.79
C ALA A 71 -8.18 12.13 -5.30
N LYS A 72 -9.08 12.69 -6.13
CA LYS A 72 -10.51 12.80 -5.82
C LYS A 72 -11.28 11.50 -6.07
N VAL A 73 -10.74 10.63 -6.94
CA VAL A 73 -11.37 9.37 -7.31
C VAL A 73 -10.93 8.26 -6.38
N ALA A 74 -9.62 8.16 -6.15
CA ALA A 74 -9.00 7.16 -5.31
C ALA A 74 -8.80 7.71 -3.89
N THR A 75 -9.90 7.98 -3.20
CA THR A 75 -9.87 8.46 -1.81
C THR A 75 -9.45 7.33 -0.85
N PRO A 76 -8.96 7.63 0.36
CA PRO A 76 -8.59 6.59 1.34
C PRO A 76 -9.72 5.60 1.62
N GLU A 77 -10.97 6.06 1.66
CA GLU A 77 -12.16 5.22 1.84
C GLU A 77 -12.41 4.32 0.63
N ALA A 78 -12.11 4.79 -0.58
CA ALA A 78 -12.19 3.96 -1.79
C ALA A 78 -11.13 2.85 -1.76
N PHE A 79 -9.91 3.13 -1.27
CA PHE A 79 -8.89 2.12 -1.03
C PHE A 79 -9.33 1.08 0.00
N VAL A 80 -9.83 1.51 1.15
CA VAL A 80 -10.30 0.59 2.18
C VAL A 80 -11.45 -0.29 1.66
N ARG A 81 -12.43 0.31 0.97
CA ARG A 81 -13.54 -0.44 0.36
C ARG A 81 -13.05 -1.46 -0.66
N ALA A 82 -12.07 -1.10 -1.49
CA ALA A 82 -11.53 -1.99 -2.52
C ALA A 82 -10.63 -3.10 -1.95
N MET A 83 -10.06 -2.90 -0.76
CA MET A 83 -9.28 -3.92 -0.06
C MET A 83 -10.14 -4.87 0.79
N ASP A 84 -11.28 -4.39 1.30
CA ASP A 84 -12.20 -5.12 2.17
C ASP A 84 -12.64 -6.45 1.55
N TYR A 85 -12.66 -7.49 2.36
CA TYR A 85 -13.18 -8.79 2.00
C TYR A 85 -13.84 -9.40 3.23
N GLN A 86 -15.01 -10.00 3.05
CA GLN A 86 -15.72 -10.64 4.14
C GLN A 86 -16.19 -12.04 3.70
N PRO A 87 -16.22 -13.01 4.62
CA PRO A 87 -15.78 -12.92 6.02
C PRO A 87 -14.26 -13.04 6.19
N HIS A 88 -13.70 -12.35 7.18
CA HIS A 88 -12.35 -12.62 7.68
C HIS A 88 -12.29 -13.99 8.40
N GLN A 89 -11.14 -14.64 8.34
CA GLN A 89 -10.92 -15.96 8.96
C GLN A 89 -9.85 -15.88 10.08
N PRO A 90 -10.01 -16.67 11.15
CA PRO A 90 -8.96 -16.80 12.16
C PRO A 90 -7.63 -17.22 11.54
N GLY A 91 -6.57 -16.46 11.83
CA GLY A 91 -5.24 -16.69 11.26
C GLY A 91 -4.96 -15.93 9.96
N ASP A 92 -5.91 -15.14 9.45
CA ASP A 92 -5.65 -14.21 8.36
C ASP A 92 -4.65 -13.12 8.83
N VAL A 93 -3.72 -12.73 7.96
CA VAL A 93 -2.78 -11.62 8.14
C VAL A 93 -2.80 -10.75 6.90
N LEU A 94 -3.07 -9.46 7.05
CA LEU A 94 -3.18 -8.53 5.94
C LEU A 94 -1.77 -8.03 5.61
N LEU A 95 -1.31 -8.29 4.39
CA LEU A 95 -0.03 -7.82 3.87
C LEU A 95 -0.26 -6.72 2.84
N ILE A 96 0.14 -5.49 3.15
CA ILE A 96 0.08 -4.36 2.24
C ILE A 96 1.41 -4.21 1.51
N THR A 97 1.36 -4.22 0.18
CA THR A 97 2.50 -4.02 -0.73
C THR A 97 2.23 -2.85 -1.68
N GLY A 98 3.17 -2.51 -2.55
CA GLY A 98 2.98 -1.46 -3.57
C GLY A 98 2.89 -0.02 -3.03
N VAL A 99 3.37 0.23 -1.81
CA VAL A 99 3.37 1.57 -1.21
C VAL A 99 4.20 2.56 -2.05
N GLY A 100 5.36 2.13 -2.55
CA GLY A 100 6.18 2.96 -3.45
C GLY A 100 5.54 3.15 -4.83
N GLU A 101 4.76 2.19 -5.30
CA GLU A 101 4.16 2.17 -6.65
C GLU A 101 2.96 3.12 -6.76
N VAL A 102 2.18 3.25 -5.69
CA VAL A 102 1.00 4.12 -5.64
C VAL A 102 1.33 5.59 -5.38
N TYR A 103 2.58 5.91 -5.05
CA TYR A 103 3.03 7.29 -4.91
C TYR A 103 3.16 7.96 -6.29
N PRO A 104 2.71 9.22 -6.49
CA PRO A 104 2.20 10.18 -5.50
C PRO A 104 0.66 10.21 -5.37
N PHE A 105 -0.07 9.26 -5.96
CA PHE A 105 -1.54 9.26 -5.98
C PHE A 105 -2.16 9.04 -4.59
N MET A 106 -1.51 8.21 -3.77
CA MET A 106 -1.93 7.92 -2.40
C MET A 106 -0.73 7.93 -1.45
N ARG A 107 -0.98 8.38 -0.22
CA ARG A 107 -0.02 8.32 0.90
C ARG A 107 -0.44 7.21 1.86
N VAL A 108 0.50 6.40 2.33
CA VAL A 108 0.13 5.17 3.07
C VAL A 108 -0.55 5.49 4.39
N HIS A 109 -0.13 6.56 5.09
CA HIS A 109 -0.72 6.94 6.38
C HIS A 109 -2.23 7.20 6.26
N ASN A 110 -2.68 7.84 5.17
CA ASN A 110 -4.11 8.10 4.93
C ASN A 110 -4.90 6.79 4.83
N VAL A 111 -4.34 5.78 4.16
CA VAL A 111 -4.96 4.46 4.02
C VAL A 111 -4.98 3.75 5.36
N LEU A 112 -3.86 3.76 6.09
CA LEU A 112 -3.73 3.09 7.40
C LEU A 112 -4.68 3.66 8.45
N ASP A 113 -4.92 4.97 8.46
CA ASP A 113 -5.86 5.60 9.39
C ASP A 113 -7.31 5.12 9.17
N ASN A 114 -7.68 4.82 7.92
CA ASN A 114 -9.02 4.34 7.58
C ASN A 114 -9.15 2.81 7.71
N LEU A 115 -8.07 2.06 7.46
CA LEU A 115 -8.04 0.59 7.51
C LEU A 115 -8.42 0.01 8.87
N GLN A 116 -8.09 0.73 9.96
CA GLN A 116 -8.25 0.22 11.32
C GLN A 116 -9.70 -0.10 11.70
N HIS A 117 -10.68 0.56 11.09
CA HIS A 117 -12.09 0.29 11.39
C HIS A 117 -12.55 -1.03 10.75
N VAL A 118 -11.97 -1.38 9.59
CA VAL A 118 -12.40 -2.52 8.78
C VAL A 118 -11.62 -3.78 9.14
N PHE A 119 -10.31 -3.68 9.35
CA PHE A 119 -9.42 -4.82 9.60
C PHE A 119 -8.95 -4.90 11.06
N HIS A 120 -9.83 -4.60 12.02
CA HIS A 120 -9.49 -4.54 13.45
C HIS A 120 -9.25 -5.91 14.10
N ASP A 121 -9.69 -6.98 13.45
CA ASP A 121 -9.71 -8.36 13.93
C ASP A 121 -8.52 -9.19 13.46
N MET A 122 -7.60 -8.60 12.69
CA MET A 122 -6.45 -9.31 12.13
C MET A 122 -5.15 -8.49 12.17
N PRO A 123 -3.97 -9.14 12.23
CA PRO A 123 -2.69 -8.45 12.15
C PRO A 123 -2.46 -7.81 10.77
N LEU A 124 -1.87 -6.62 10.77
CA LEU A 124 -1.50 -5.87 9.57
C LEU A 124 0.02 -5.74 9.44
N VAL A 125 0.55 -6.12 8.28
CA VAL A 125 1.95 -5.94 7.88
C VAL A 125 1.98 -5.03 6.66
N VAL A 126 2.86 -4.02 6.67
CA VAL A 126 3.05 -3.09 5.55
C VAL A 126 4.49 -3.20 5.09
N ALA A 127 4.70 -3.60 3.84
CA ALA A 127 5.98 -3.52 3.16
C ALA A 127 6.23 -2.07 2.73
N TYR A 128 7.21 -1.44 3.38
CA TYR A 128 7.43 0.00 3.25
C TYR A 128 8.85 0.32 2.73
N PRO A 129 8.99 0.83 1.49
CA PRO A 129 10.29 1.20 0.92
C PRO A 129 10.75 2.52 1.51
N GLY A 130 11.40 2.47 2.67
CA GLY A 130 11.78 3.67 3.40
C GLY A 130 12.05 3.39 4.87
N ARG A 131 11.80 4.40 5.71
CA ARG A 131 11.99 4.32 7.15
C ARG A 131 10.74 4.75 7.90
N PHE A 132 10.54 4.08 9.02
CA PHE A 132 9.57 4.44 10.05
C PHE A 132 10.30 4.55 11.38
N ASP A 133 10.23 5.70 12.04
CA ASP A 133 10.94 5.96 13.31
C ASP A 133 10.04 5.80 14.55
N GLY A 134 8.87 5.16 14.40
CA GLY A 134 7.87 5.00 15.45
C GLY A 134 6.82 6.10 15.47
N GLN A 135 7.07 7.23 14.81
CA GLN A 135 6.10 8.33 14.72
C GLN A 135 5.90 8.83 13.30
N SER A 136 6.97 8.92 12.51
CA SER A 136 6.99 9.49 11.18
C SER A 136 7.38 8.47 10.12
N LEU A 137 6.74 8.58 8.95
CA LEU A 137 7.00 7.78 7.77
C LEU A 137 7.80 8.60 6.76
N ARG A 138 8.87 8.02 6.23
CA ARG A 138 9.67 8.61 5.15
C ARG A 138 9.83 7.65 4.00
N LEU A 139 9.13 7.92 2.91
CA LEU A 139 9.13 7.09 1.71
C LEU A 139 10.44 7.33 0.95
N PHE A 140 10.98 6.30 0.33
CA PHE A 140 12.22 6.36 -0.43
C PHE A 140 13.46 6.83 0.37
N SER A 141 13.40 6.80 1.70
CA SER A 141 14.57 7.10 2.53
C SER A 141 15.51 5.89 2.56
N GLY A 142 16.78 6.11 2.29
CA GLY A 142 17.80 5.06 2.27
C GLY A 142 19.16 5.60 2.73
N ALA A 143 20.22 4.81 2.58
CA ALA A 143 21.56 5.21 3.06
C ALA A 143 22.12 6.50 2.41
N ARG A 144 21.58 6.93 1.26
CA ARG A 144 22.08 8.08 0.48
C ARG A 144 21.03 9.14 0.15
N ALA A 145 19.77 8.96 0.58
CA ALA A 145 18.67 9.87 0.26
C ALA A 145 17.83 10.14 1.51
N PRO A 146 17.49 11.41 1.81
CA PRO A 146 16.71 11.78 2.99
C PRO A 146 15.25 11.28 2.93
N GLY A 147 14.79 10.81 1.76
CA GLY A 147 13.43 10.37 1.51
C GLY A 147 12.41 11.53 1.47
N LEU A 148 11.16 11.16 1.21
CA LEU A 148 10.02 12.06 1.16
C LEU A 148 9.17 11.86 2.42
N PRO A 149 8.78 12.92 3.14
CA PRO A 149 7.91 12.79 4.30
C PRO A 149 6.53 12.28 3.86
N ASP A 150 6.10 11.17 4.46
CA ASP A 150 4.85 10.47 4.15
C ASP A 150 3.87 10.48 5.34
N GLY A 151 3.97 11.49 6.21
CA GLY A 151 3.05 11.71 7.33
C GLY A 151 3.49 11.04 8.64
N SER A 152 2.63 11.17 9.66
CA SER A 152 2.84 10.57 10.98
C SER A 152 1.87 9.42 11.20
N TYR A 153 2.37 8.27 11.65
CA TYR A 153 1.54 7.10 11.97
C TYR A 153 2.08 6.41 13.22
N TYR A 154 1.55 6.74 14.39
CA TYR A 154 2.08 6.31 15.70
C TYR A 154 1.55 4.93 16.15
N ARG A 155 0.69 4.28 15.34
CA ARG A 155 0.02 3.02 15.69
C ARG A 155 0.73 1.78 15.13
N ALA A 156 1.81 1.96 14.37
CA ALA A 156 2.61 0.85 13.88
C ALA A 156 3.76 0.53 14.85
N PHE A 157 4.12 -0.75 14.91
CA PHE A 157 5.40 -1.21 15.45
C PHE A 157 6.29 -1.70 14.30
N ASN A 158 7.60 -1.43 14.37
CA ASN A 158 8.56 -2.01 13.42
C ASN A 158 8.74 -3.50 13.73
N LEU A 159 8.75 -4.31 12.68
CA LEU A 159 8.98 -5.75 12.80
C LEU A 159 10.47 -6.10 12.86
N VAL A 160 11.36 -5.15 12.54
CA VAL A 160 12.83 -5.30 12.52
C VAL A 160 13.50 -3.98 12.90
#